data_AF-A0A9W6CP14-F1
#
_entry.id   AF-A0A9W6CP14-F1
#
_cell.length_a   1.000
_cell.length_b   1.000
_cell.length_c   1.000
_cell.angle_alpha   90.00
_cell.angle_beta   90.00
_cell.angle_gamma   90.00
#
_symmetry.space_group_name_H-M   'P 1'
#
loop_
_entity.id
_entity.type
_entity.pdbx_description
1 polymer ?
#
loop_
_entity_poly.entity_id
_entity_poly.type
_entity_poly.pdbx_seq_one_letter_code
_entity_poly.pdbx_strand_id
1 'polypeptide(L)'
;MKRLLGVLVLLAALGGVSAQAQPVPEICSKKRSCFMTFDGPDRGFCQAYVEGKSCFMSFNDAYDRGWCQHLREGKSCFMALDGDARRACEAGRVPREHRHWMRLCSGW
;
A
#
# COMPACT_ATOMS: atom_id res chain seq x y z
N MET A 1 -38.37 17.33 48.40
CA MET A 1 -38.10 16.10 47.61
C MET A 1 -37.33 16.55 46.36
N LYS A 2 -36.01 16.72 46.35
CA LYS A 2 -34.90 15.73 46.46
C LYS A 2 -35.01 14.66 45.37
N ARG A 3 -34.05 14.73 44.42
CA ARG A 3 -33.51 13.64 43.57
C ARG A 3 -34.19 13.33 42.23
N LEU A 4 -34.16 14.21 41.23
CA LEU A 4 -34.38 13.77 39.84
C LEU A 4 -33.50 14.44 38.77
N LEU A 5 -32.63 15.40 39.10
CA LEU A 5 -31.81 16.14 38.12
C LEU A 5 -30.41 15.54 37.84
N GLY A 6 -30.09 14.37 38.40
CA GLY A 6 -28.69 13.90 38.48
C GLY A 6 -28.25 12.77 37.54
N VAL A 7 -29.13 12.17 36.73
CA VAL A 7 -28.81 10.88 36.07
C VAL A 7 -28.76 10.94 34.54
N LEU A 8 -29.19 12.03 33.91
CA LEU A 8 -29.29 12.10 32.43
C LEU A 8 -28.03 12.66 31.72
N VAL A 9 -26.92 12.85 32.42
CA VAL A 9 -25.68 13.43 31.84
C VAL A 9 -24.55 12.39 31.65
N LEU A 10 -24.76 11.12 32.02
CA LEU A 10 -23.67 10.13 32.10
C LEU A 10 -23.54 9.15 30.92
N LEU A 11 -24.30 9.30 29.83
CA LEU A 11 -24.25 8.36 28.68
C LEU A 11 -23.72 8.95 27.36
N ALA A 12 -23.25 10.21 27.34
CA ALA A 12 -22.72 10.83 26.13
C ALA A 12 -21.19 10.72 25.95
N ALA A 13 -20.55 9.74 26.60
CA ALA A 13 -19.08 9.57 26.57
C ALA A 13 -18.61 8.23 25.97
N LEU A 14 -19.45 7.57 25.18
CA LEU A 14 -18.97 6.63 24.15
C LEU A 14 -18.74 7.48 22.89
N GLY A 15 -17.65 8.24 22.85
CA GLY A 15 -16.40 7.61 22.43
C GLY A 15 -16.49 7.16 20.98
N GLY A 16 -17.13 7.97 20.12
CA GLY A 16 -16.89 7.90 18.69
C GLY A 16 -15.41 8.21 18.47
N VAL A 17 -14.59 7.17 18.41
CA VAL A 17 -13.27 7.23 17.79
C VAL A 17 -13.55 7.62 16.36
N SER A 18 -13.57 8.91 16.08
CA SER A 18 -13.51 9.42 14.73
C SER A 18 -12.31 8.73 14.10
N ALA A 19 -12.60 7.85 13.13
CA ALA A 19 -11.60 7.32 12.23
C ALA A 19 -10.99 8.55 11.54
N GLN A 20 -9.95 9.13 12.15
CA GLN A 20 -9.14 10.14 11.52
C GLN A 20 -8.52 9.44 10.33
N ALA A 21 -9.12 9.64 9.16
CA ALA A 21 -8.55 9.23 7.90
C ALA A 21 -7.11 9.74 7.90
N GLN A 22 -6.16 8.81 8.00
CA GLN A 22 -4.74 9.14 7.98
C GLN A 22 -4.51 10.00 6.74
N PRO A 23 -3.83 11.16 6.85
CA PRO A 23 -3.62 12.01 5.70
C PRO A 23 -2.91 11.19 4.62
N VAL A 24 -3.48 11.19 3.42
CA VAL A 24 -2.89 10.46 2.29
C VAL A 24 -1.46 10.95 2.12
N PRO A 25 -0.46 10.06 1.98
CA PRO A 25 0.88 10.48 1.62
C PRO A 25 0.83 11.40 0.40
N GLU A 26 1.54 12.52 0.44
CA GLU A 26 1.47 13.55 -0.61
C GLU A 26 1.77 12.98 -2.00
N ILE A 27 2.62 11.94 -2.06
CA ILE A 27 2.94 11.21 -3.30
C ILE A 27 1.72 10.58 -3.99
N CYS A 28 0.69 10.19 -3.23
CA CYS A 28 -0.55 9.63 -3.80
C CYS A 28 -1.48 10.71 -4.39
N SER A 29 -1.23 12.00 -4.11
CA SER A 29 -2.12 13.11 -4.52
C SER A 29 -1.94 13.57 -5.98
N LYS A 30 -1.17 12.83 -6.80
CA LYS A 30 -0.77 13.17 -8.19
C LYS A 30 -0.02 14.51 -8.38
N LYS A 31 0.16 15.30 -7.32
CA LYS A 31 0.87 16.59 -7.34
C LYS A 31 2.39 16.45 -7.31
N ARG A 32 2.91 15.26 -6.99
CA ARG A 32 4.34 14.96 -6.87
C ARG A 32 4.72 13.85 -7.84
N SER A 33 5.83 14.00 -8.54
CA SER A 33 6.41 12.92 -9.34
C SER A 33 7.35 12.06 -8.49
N CYS A 34 7.26 10.75 -8.65
CA CYS A 34 8.17 9.77 -8.07
C CYS A 34 9.62 10.02 -8.46
N PHE A 35 9.88 10.47 -9.69
CA PHE A 35 11.24 10.72 -10.17
C PHE A 35 11.95 11.84 -9.40
N MET A 36 11.20 12.86 -8.97
CA MET A 36 11.74 14.00 -8.22
C MET A 36 11.75 13.79 -6.70
N THR A 37 11.06 12.75 -6.22
CA THR A 37 10.83 12.52 -4.78
C THR A 37 11.67 11.38 -4.23
N PHE A 38 11.93 10.35 -5.05
CA PHE A 38 12.63 9.14 -4.62
C PHE A 38 13.83 8.84 -5.51
N ASP A 39 14.83 8.22 -4.90
CA ASP A 39 16.04 7.71 -5.55
C ASP A 39 16.13 6.19 -5.38
N GLY A 40 17.02 5.56 -6.14
CA GLY A 40 17.30 4.14 -6.01
C GLY A 40 16.05 3.24 -6.21
N PRO A 41 15.95 2.11 -5.47
CA PRO A 41 14.84 1.17 -5.59
C PRO A 41 13.46 1.80 -5.34
N ASP A 42 13.36 2.71 -4.37
CA ASP A 42 12.09 3.36 -3.99
C ASP A 42 11.48 4.14 -5.16
N ARG A 43 12.32 4.69 -6.06
CA ARG A 43 11.83 5.31 -7.29
C ARG A 43 11.08 4.32 -8.17
N GLY A 44 11.63 3.12 -8.36
CA GLY A 44 11.00 2.06 -9.15
C GLY A 44 9.66 1.62 -8.55
N PHE A 45 9.64 1.40 -7.24
CA PHE A 45 8.40 1.08 -6.53
C PHE A 45 7.35 2.18 -6.65
N CYS A 46 7.72 3.43 -6.40
CA CYS A 46 6.79 4.54 -6.54
C CYS A 46 6.25 4.64 -7.97
N GLN A 47 7.13 4.56 -8.98
CA GLN A 47 6.75 4.64 -10.38
C GLN A 47 5.77 3.53 -10.79
N ALA A 48 5.99 2.31 -10.32
CA ALA A 48 5.09 1.20 -10.58
C ALA A 48 3.78 1.34 -9.80
N TYR A 49 3.83 1.37 -8.47
CA TYR A 49 2.64 1.24 -7.62
C TYR A 49 1.82 2.53 -7.49
N VAL A 50 2.44 3.71 -7.67
CA VAL A 50 1.78 5.01 -7.50
C VAL A 50 1.52 5.70 -8.84
N GLU A 51 2.55 5.84 -9.70
CA GLU A 51 2.38 6.46 -11.02
C GLU A 51 1.78 5.50 -12.07
N GLY A 52 1.71 4.21 -11.76
CA GLY A 52 1.10 3.21 -12.64
C GLY A 52 1.95 2.81 -13.85
N LYS A 53 3.25 3.14 -13.87
CA LYS A 53 4.17 2.74 -14.94
C LYS A 53 4.30 1.22 -15.02
N SER A 54 4.76 0.74 -16.18
CA SER A 54 4.98 -0.70 -16.37
C SER A 54 6.11 -1.19 -15.47
N CYS A 55 5.92 -2.39 -14.92
CA CYS A 55 6.92 -3.04 -14.07
C CYS A 55 8.24 -3.26 -14.82
N PHE A 56 8.18 -3.45 -16.15
CA PHE A 56 9.36 -3.56 -16.99
C PHE A 56 10.20 -2.28 -17.04
N MET A 57 9.57 -1.10 -17.10
CA MET A 57 10.29 0.17 -17.14
C MET A 57 10.70 0.67 -15.75
N SER A 58 10.01 0.23 -14.70
CA SER A 58 10.26 0.67 -13.32
C SER A 58 11.35 -0.12 -12.60
N PHE A 59 11.62 -1.36 -13.00
CA PHE A 59 12.58 -2.25 -12.32
C PHE A 59 13.62 -2.83 -13.27
N ASN A 60 14.89 -2.60 -12.95
CA ASN A 60 16.02 -3.15 -13.70
C ASN A 60 16.31 -4.60 -13.29
N ASP A 61 16.18 -4.92 -12.00
CA ASP A 61 16.38 -6.27 -11.50
C ASP A 61 15.20 -7.19 -11.84
N ALA A 62 15.48 -8.48 -12.02
CA ALA A 62 14.46 -9.45 -12.41
C ALA A 62 13.50 -9.80 -11.26
N TYR A 63 13.94 -9.64 -10.01
CA TYR A 63 13.19 -10.07 -8.83
C TYR A 63 12.01 -9.13 -8.55
N ASP A 64 12.26 -7.85 -8.37
CA ASP A 64 11.23 -6.84 -8.12
C ASP A 64 10.36 -6.63 -9.36
N ARG A 65 10.95 -6.72 -10.56
CA ARG A 65 10.18 -6.72 -11.81
C ARG A 65 9.19 -7.88 -11.85
N GLY A 66 9.65 -9.10 -11.58
CA GLY A 66 8.80 -10.29 -11.58
C GLY A 66 7.65 -10.18 -10.57
N TRP A 67 7.95 -9.77 -9.35
CA TRP A 67 6.92 -9.57 -8.32
C TRP A 67 5.92 -8.49 -8.71
N CYS A 68 6.38 -7.37 -9.26
CA CYS A 68 5.51 -6.32 -9.77
C CYS A 68 4.59 -6.84 -10.88
N GLN A 69 5.13 -7.59 -11.85
CA GLN A 69 4.34 -8.13 -12.95
C GLN A 69 3.27 -9.12 -12.47
N HIS A 70 3.59 -9.94 -11.47
CA HIS A 70 2.61 -10.81 -10.85
C HIS A 70 1.50 -10.01 -10.15
N LEU A 71 1.88 -9.04 -9.31
CA LEU A 71 0.96 -8.34 -8.43
C LEU A 71 0.12 -7.27 -9.13
N ARG A 72 0.62 -6.67 -10.21
CA ARG A 72 -0.05 -5.56 -10.91
C ARG A 72 -0.44 -5.85 -12.35
N GLU A 73 0.35 -6.64 -13.07
CA GLU A 73 0.14 -6.91 -14.49
C GLU A 73 -0.56 -8.26 -14.74
N GLY A 74 -0.94 -8.97 -13.68
CA GLY A 74 -1.74 -10.20 -13.76
C GLY A 74 -0.99 -11.43 -14.26
N LYS A 75 0.35 -11.40 -14.31
CA LYS A 75 1.13 -12.60 -14.63
C LYS A 75 0.98 -13.64 -13.53
N SER A 76 0.95 -14.93 -13.88
CA SER A 76 0.99 -16.00 -12.87
C SER A 76 2.36 -16.06 -12.19
N CYS A 77 2.44 -16.67 -11.00
CA CYS A 77 3.71 -16.93 -10.33
C CYS A 77 4.71 -17.61 -11.26
N PHE A 78 4.25 -18.57 -12.07
CA PHE A 78 5.07 -19.29 -13.03
C PHE A 78 5.63 -18.41 -14.16
N MET A 79 4.85 -17.44 -14.64
CA MET A 79 5.27 -16.58 -15.76
C MET A 79 6.17 -15.42 -15.33
N ALA A 80 6.11 -15.02 -14.06
CA ALA A 80 6.74 -13.80 -13.58
C ALA A 80 7.98 -14.06 -12.72
N LEU A 81 8.06 -15.22 -12.07
CA LEU A 81 9.05 -15.51 -11.03
C LEU A 81 9.68 -16.88 -11.25
N ASP A 82 10.93 -16.99 -10.81
CA ASP A 82 11.71 -18.23 -10.84
C ASP A 82 12.23 -18.60 -9.44
N GLY A 83 12.68 -19.85 -9.28
CA GLY A 83 13.37 -20.33 -8.08
C GLY A 83 12.59 -20.11 -6.78
N ASP A 84 13.26 -19.55 -5.77
CA ASP A 84 12.65 -19.26 -4.46
C ASP A 84 11.52 -18.24 -4.53
N ALA A 85 11.62 -17.26 -5.42
CA ALA A 85 10.59 -16.24 -5.56
C ALA A 85 9.28 -16.85 -6.05
N ARG A 86 9.36 -17.80 -7.00
CA ARG A 86 8.19 -18.57 -7.46
C ARG A 86 7.60 -19.40 -6.33
N ARG A 87 8.42 -20.15 -5.58
CA ARG A 87 7.96 -20.95 -4.42
C ARG A 87 7.26 -20.07 -3.38
N ALA A 88 7.81 -18.90 -3.09
CA ALA A 88 7.21 -17.94 -2.17
C ALA A 88 5.85 -17.44 -2.69
N CYS A 89 5.75 -17.12 -3.98
CA CYS A 89 4.51 -16.70 -4.63
C CYS A 89 3.43 -17.77 -4.58
N GLU A 90 3.75 -19.01 -4.95
CA GLU A 90 2.84 -20.15 -4.87
C GLU A 90 2.39 -20.45 -3.43
N ALA A 91 3.23 -20.12 -2.44
CA ALA A 91 2.90 -20.20 -1.01
C ALA A 91 2.18 -18.94 -0.46
N GLY A 92 1.82 -17.97 -1.31
CA GLY A 92 1.13 -16.74 -0.90
C GLY A 92 1.99 -15.75 -0.10
N ARG A 93 3.32 -15.89 -0.15
CA ARG A 93 4.28 -15.05 0.60
C ARG A 93 4.81 -13.93 -0.28
N VAL A 94 4.18 -12.77 -0.20
CA VAL A 94 4.61 -11.57 -0.94
C VAL A 94 5.71 -10.82 -0.16
N PRO A 95 6.78 -10.33 -0.82
CA PRO A 95 7.80 -9.53 -0.18
C PRO A 95 7.22 -8.31 0.54
N ARG A 96 7.87 -7.88 1.62
CA ARG A 96 7.35 -6.82 2.49
C ARG A 96 7.25 -5.49 1.74
N GLU A 97 8.25 -5.18 0.93
CA GLU A 97 8.39 -3.93 0.19
C GLU A 97 7.27 -3.82 -0.85
N HIS A 98 7.05 -4.87 -1.63
CA HIS A 98 5.91 -4.97 -2.55
C HIS A 98 4.56 -4.78 -1.83
N ARG A 99 4.34 -5.44 -0.68
CA ARG A 99 3.12 -5.27 0.12
C ARG A 99 2.96 -3.85 0.65
N HIS A 100 4.05 -3.21 1.04
CA HIS A 100 4.04 -1.84 1.53
C HIS A 100 3.57 -0.88 0.42
N TRP A 101 4.20 -0.93 -0.75
CA TRP A 101 3.89 -0.03 -1.87
C TRP A 101 2.51 -0.28 -2.49
N MET A 102 2.05 -1.54 -2.55
CA MET A 102 0.66 -1.84 -2.95
C MET A 102 -0.37 -1.16 -2.06
N ARG A 103 -0.09 -1.06 -0.76
CA ARG A 103 -1.04 -0.51 0.22
C ARG A 103 -0.93 1.00 0.39
N LEU A 104 0.21 1.59 0.01
CA LEU A 104 0.53 2.97 0.30
C LEU A 104 -0.56 3.96 -0.16
N CYS A 105 -1.15 3.70 -1.33
CA CYS A 105 -2.20 4.54 -1.92
C CYS A 105 -3.54 3.81 -2.13
N SER A 106 -3.73 2.59 -1.60
CA SER A 106 -4.92 1.75 -1.88
C SER A 106 -6.09 1.93 -0.90
N GLY A 107 -6.00 2.89 0.03
CA GLY A 107 -6.94 3.07 1.14
C GLY A 107 -8.11 4.03 0.87
N TRP A 108 -8.62 4.11 -0.37
CA TRP A 108 -9.66 5.05 -0.79
C TRP A 108 -10.67 4.41 -1.74
#